data_AF-T1GPS3-F1
#
_entry.id   AF-T1GPS3-F1
#
_cell.length_a   1.000
_cell.length_b   1.000
_cell.length_c   1.000
_cell.angle_alpha   90.00
_cell.angle_beta   90.00
_cell.angle_gamma   90.00
#
_symmetry.space_group_name_H-M   'P 1'
#
loop_
_entity.id
_entity.type
_entity.pdbx_description
1 polymer ?
#
loop_
_entity_poly.entity_id
_entity_poly.type
_entity_poly.pdbx_seq_one_letter_code
_entity_poly.pdbx_strand_id
1 'polypeptide(L)'
;WFPQDDVLAHPNVKAFITHGGLLSTTETIYHGVPVIGIPMFGDQFLNMAQAEKGGYGIMADYNLLSVDYLKGIIEEMMSNEKYTKQIKAMSKRYRDQPLTPLETAVYWVEYVARHKGAYHLRNSGMDLSFIQYHNIDAFAVLYETKKDIINYRNKGLIESIAEFYDMGVNMTQTTLANKNVQALLKSNEKFDVIINEIFLNEALLGIANHFKAPVIAVSTFGASQWTSDLVGSPTPPSYVPNPFLGFSPKMTLLERIGNLAQAHFDRIFFDFFYLQRQINLYNEFFPEPKPSLNSVRKNVSLVLLNTHFSLAFPRPYAPNMIEVGGMQVNRKTKELPADMKKFIESAEHGVIYFSMGSNLKSNTLPKEKRDALLNTFKTLKQKVLWKWEDPNLPGK
;
A
#
# COMPACT_ATOMS: atom_id res chain seq x y z
N TRP A 1 13.26 11.19 -15.99
CA TRP A 1 12.11 10.77 -15.18
C TRP A 1 10.86 11.43 -15.74
N PHE A 2 9.76 10.70 -15.97
CA PHE A 2 8.51 11.30 -16.47
C PHE A 2 7.65 11.81 -15.30
N PRO A 3 7.05 13.00 -15.39
CA PRO A 3 6.14 13.52 -14.38
C PRO A 3 4.76 12.83 -14.50
N GLN A 4 4.65 11.60 -14.02
CA GLN A 4 3.48 10.73 -14.20
C GLN A 4 2.16 11.40 -13.80
N ASP A 5 2.11 12.03 -12.63
CA ASP A 5 0.91 12.70 -12.14
C ASP A 5 0.46 13.83 -13.09
N ASP A 6 1.40 14.65 -13.56
CA ASP A 6 1.11 15.73 -14.53
C ASP A 6 0.71 15.18 -15.92
N VAL A 7 1.26 14.03 -16.32
CA VAL A 7 0.83 13.33 -17.56
C VAL A 7 -0.61 12.87 -17.44
N LEU A 8 -0.97 12.20 -16.33
CA LEU A 8 -2.32 11.71 -16.08
C LEU A 8 -3.34 12.85 -15.95
N ALA A 9 -2.92 14.03 -15.51
CA ALA A 9 -3.77 15.21 -15.46
C ALA A 9 -4.15 15.76 -16.85
N HIS A 10 -3.41 15.40 -17.91
CA HIS A 10 -3.62 15.98 -19.23
C HIS A 10 -4.87 15.40 -19.92
N PRO A 11 -5.80 16.23 -20.44
CA PRO A 11 -7.12 15.79 -20.94
C PRO A 11 -7.07 14.86 -22.18
N ASN A 12 -5.96 14.86 -22.91
CA ASN A 12 -5.73 13.95 -24.03
C ASN A 12 -5.30 12.54 -23.61
N VAL A 13 -4.93 12.30 -22.35
CA VAL A 13 -4.65 10.95 -21.86
C VAL A 13 -5.98 10.22 -21.63
N LYS A 14 -6.14 9.07 -22.29
CA LYS A 14 -7.40 8.30 -22.32
C LYS A 14 -7.35 7.01 -21.52
N ALA A 15 -6.16 6.43 -21.37
CA ALA A 15 -5.94 5.24 -20.57
C ALA A 15 -4.50 5.23 -20.04
N PHE A 16 -4.31 4.54 -18.92
CA PHE A 16 -3.00 4.26 -18.35
C PHE A 16 -2.76 2.76 -18.30
N ILE A 17 -1.67 2.30 -18.88
CA ILE A 17 -1.19 0.92 -18.75
C ILE A 17 -0.05 0.90 -17.73
N THR A 18 -0.21 0.11 -16.67
CA THR A 18 0.78 0.01 -15.59
C THR A 18 0.85 -1.37 -14.98
N HIS A 19 1.81 -1.61 -14.09
CA HIS A 19 1.85 -2.80 -13.23
C HIS A 19 0.75 -2.84 -12.14
N GLY A 20 0.01 -1.75 -11.91
CA GLY A 20 -1.08 -1.72 -10.94
C GLY A 20 -0.67 -1.43 -9.49
N GLY A 21 0.49 -0.80 -9.28
CA GLY A 21 0.90 -0.36 -7.94
C GLY A 21 -0.06 0.68 -7.32
N LEU A 22 -0.17 0.68 -5.99
CA LEU A 22 -1.15 1.46 -5.22
C LEU A 22 -1.12 2.97 -5.51
N LEU A 23 0.08 3.55 -5.66
CA LEU A 23 0.21 4.99 -5.95
C LEU A 23 -0.31 5.32 -7.37
N SER A 24 0.02 4.46 -8.34
CA SER A 24 -0.42 4.61 -9.73
C SER A 24 -1.94 4.47 -9.87
N THR A 25 -2.55 3.52 -9.17
CA THR A 25 -4.02 3.38 -9.14
C THR A 25 -4.69 4.56 -8.43
N THR A 26 -4.05 5.13 -7.41
CA THR A 26 -4.55 6.35 -6.74
C THR A 26 -4.53 7.57 -7.67
N GLU A 27 -3.43 7.81 -8.38
CA GLU A 27 -3.31 8.92 -9.36
C GLU A 27 -4.33 8.78 -10.50
N THR A 28 -4.48 7.55 -11.00
CA THR A 28 -5.49 7.15 -11.99
C THR A 28 -6.91 7.54 -11.54
N ILE A 29 -7.27 7.20 -10.31
CA ILE A 29 -8.57 7.55 -9.72
C ILE A 29 -8.70 9.07 -9.54
N TYR A 30 -7.66 9.75 -9.05
CA TYR A 30 -7.70 11.19 -8.86
C TYR A 30 -7.96 11.93 -10.18
N HIS A 31 -7.23 11.59 -11.25
CA HIS A 31 -7.37 12.23 -12.56
C HIS A 31 -8.54 11.69 -13.39
N GLY A 32 -9.13 10.56 -12.99
CA GLY A 32 -10.26 9.96 -13.70
C GLY A 32 -9.86 9.37 -15.06
N VAL A 33 -8.68 8.74 -15.13
CA VAL A 33 -8.15 8.06 -16.32
C VAL A 33 -8.26 6.55 -16.12
N PRO A 34 -9.00 5.77 -16.92
CA PRO A 34 -9.09 4.32 -16.75
C PRO A 34 -7.72 3.59 -16.82
N VAL A 35 -7.62 2.43 -16.15
CA VAL A 35 -6.35 1.68 -16.01
C VAL A 35 -6.39 0.26 -16.55
N ILE A 36 -5.37 -0.11 -17.32
CA ILE A 36 -5.04 -1.51 -17.62
C ILE A 36 -3.84 -1.90 -16.77
N GLY A 37 -4.01 -2.88 -15.90
CA GLY A 37 -2.95 -3.35 -15.01
C GLY A 37 -2.34 -4.66 -15.49
N ILE A 38 -1.02 -4.73 -15.54
CA ILE A 38 -0.24 -5.94 -15.81
C ILE A 38 0.51 -6.30 -14.52
N PRO A 39 -0.17 -6.88 -13.52
CA PRO A 39 0.45 -7.16 -12.22
C PRO A 39 1.58 -8.18 -12.35
N MET A 40 2.65 -7.95 -11.61
CA MET A 40 3.86 -8.78 -11.63
C MET A 40 4.06 -9.54 -10.31
N PHE A 41 3.75 -8.91 -9.18
CA PHE A 41 3.95 -9.50 -7.85
C PHE A 41 3.14 -8.77 -6.77
N GLY A 42 2.93 -9.44 -5.63
CA GLY A 42 2.48 -8.81 -4.39
C GLY A 42 1.11 -8.13 -4.48
N ASP A 43 1.03 -6.93 -3.92
CA ASP A 43 -0.19 -6.13 -3.79
C ASP A 43 -0.80 -5.70 -5.13
N GLN A 44 -0.01 -5.68 -6.21
CA GLN A 44 -0.46 -5.31 -7.55
C GLN A 44 -1.68 -6.12 -8.02
N PHE A 45 -1.71 -7.42 -7.70
CA PHE A 45 -2.84 -8.28 -8.04
C PHE A 45 -4.11 -7.86 -7.28
N LEU A 46 -3.99 -7.53 -6.00
CA LEU A 46 -5.12 -7.08 -5.18
C LEU A 46 -5.63 -5.72 -5.66
N ASN A 47 -4.72 -4.78 -5.94
CA ASN A 47 -5.05 -3.46 -6.46
C ASN A 47 -5.81 -3.56 -7.79
N MET A 48 -5.38 -4.45 -8.69
CA MET A 48 -6.04 -4.62 -10.00
C MET A 48 -7.35 -5.39 -9.91
N ALA A 49 -7.45 -6.40 -9.04
CA ALA A 49 -8.73 -7.04 -8.74
C ALA A 49 -9.75 -6.04 -8.18
N GLN A 50 -9.30 -5.11 -7.33
CA GLN A 50 -10.13 -4.00 -6.84
C GLN A 50 -10.51 -3.03 -7.97
N ALA A 51 -9.60 -2.77 -8.91
CA ALA A 51 -9.88 -1.92 -10.07
C ALA A 51 -10.95 -2.50 -11.01
N GLU A 52 -10.87 -3.80 -11.28
CA GLU A 52 -11.87 -4.53 -12.07
C GLU A 52 -13.21 -4.56 -11.35
N LYS A 53 -13.23 -4.90 -10.06
CA LYS A 53 -14.44 -4.91 -9.24
C LYS A 53 -15.08 -3.52 -9.14
N GLY A 54 -14.26 -2.47 -9.10
CA GLY A 54 -14.68 -1.07 -9.13
C GLY A 54 -15.15 -0.60 -10.52
N GLY A 55 -14.95 -1.42 -11.56
CA GLY A 55 -15.39 -1.14 -12.92
C GLY A 55 -14.60 -0.03 -13.62
N TYR A 56 -13.40 0.31 -13.14
CA TYR A 56 -12.56 1.38 -13.72
C TYR A 56 -11.26 0.87 -14.36
N GLY A 57 -10.97 -0.42 -14.24
CA GLY A 57 -9.80 -1.02 -14.85
C GLY A 57 -10.01 -2.44 -15.36
N ILE A 58 -8.99 -2.95 -16.05
CA ILE A 58 -8.88 -4.33 -16.53
C ILE A 58 -7.53 -4.90 -16.07
N MET A 59 -7.53 -6.12 -15.53
CA MET A 59 -6.32 -6.85 -15.18
C MET A 59 -5.90 -7.73 -16.38
N ALA A 60 -4.73 -7.46 -16.93
CA ALA A 60 -4.13 -8.22 -18.01
C ALA A 60 -3.11 -9.21 -17.44
N ASP A 61 -3.20 -10.49 -17.83
CA ASP A 61 -2.25 -11.51 -17.41
C ASP A 61 -0.93 -11.34 -18.17
N TYR A 62 0.16 -11.12 -17.43
CA TYR A 62 1.51 -10.99 -17.98
C TYR A 62 1.93 -12.23 -18.80
N ASN A 63 1.52 -13.43 -18.38
CA ASN A 63 1.89 -14.67 -19.06
C ASN A 63 1.21 -14.78 -20.43
N LEU A 64 -0.03 -14.31 -20.54
CA LEU A 64 -0.83 -14.32 -21.77
C LEU A 64 -0.53 -13.13 -22.69
N LEU A 65 0.36 -12.22 -22.28
CA LEU A 65 0.70 -11.03 -23.04
C LEU A 65 1.21 -11.41 -24.44
N SER A 66 0.34 -11.18 -25.43
CA SER A 66 0.54 -11.33 -26.86
C SER A 66 -0.08 -10.13 -27.58
N VAL A 67 0.17 -9.98 -28.89
CA VAL A 67 -0.33 -8.84 -29.66
C VAL A 67 -1.86 -8.78 -29.65
N ASP A 68 -2.52 -9.89 -29.98
CA ASP A 68 -3.98 -9.93 -30.07
C ASP A 68 -4.65 -9.78 -28.69
N TYR A 69 -4.08 -10.41 -27.66
CA TYR A 69 -4.60 -10.31 -26.30
C TYR A 69 -4.57 -8.88 -25.77
N LEU A 70 -3.41 -8.21 -25.86
CA LEU A 70 -3.28 -6.84 -25.36
C LEU A 70 -4.09 -5.86 -26.21
N LYS A 71 -4.09 -6.04 -27.54
CA LYS A 71 -4.90 -5.22 -28.44
C LYS A 71 -6.38 -5.28 -28.08
N GLY A 72 -6.92 -6.48 -27.88
CA GLY A 72 -8.32 -6.66 -27.49
C GLY A 72 -8.68 -5.98 -26.17
N ILE A 73 -7.78 -6.05 -25.17
CA ILE A 73 -7.98 -5.35 -23.89
C ILE A 73 -7.98 -3.82 -24.07
N ILE A 74 -7.04 -3.30 -24.87
CA ILE A 74 -6.98 -1.85 -25.15
C ILE A 74 -8.23 -1.40 -25.90
N GLU A 75 -8.69 -2.16 -26.90
CA GLU A 75 -9.89 -1.84 -27.67
C GLU A 75 -11.16 -1.88 -26.80
N GLU A 76 -11.31 -2.85 -25.89
CA GLU A 76 -12.40 -2.88 -24.90
C GLU A 76 -12.35 -1.65 -23.98
N MET A 77 -11.18 -1.31 -23.44
CA MET A 77 -11.01 -0.13 -22.57
C MET A 77 -11.37 1.18 -23.28
N MET A 78 -10.98 1.30 -24.55
CA MET A 78 -11.15 2.51 -25.34
C MET A 78 -12.56 2.68 -25.93
N SER A 79 -13.26 1.58 -26.21
CA SER A 79 -14.60 1.60 -26.80
C SER A 79 -15.73 1.58 -25.75
N ASN A 80 -15.48 1.02 -24.57
CA ASN A 80 -16.49 0.86 -23.54
C ASN A 80 -16.49 2.04 -22.56
N GLU A 81 -17.47 2.95 -22.71
CA GLU A 81 -17.58 4.13 -21.84
C GLU A 81 -17.77 3.81 -20.35
N LYS A 82 -18.12 2.56 -19.98
CA LYS A 82 -18.33 2.16 -18.58
C LYS A 82 -17.12 2.52 -17.72
N TYR A 83 -15.90 2.27 -18.20
CA TYR A 83 -14.68 2.50 -17.44
C TYR A 83 -14.46 3.99 -17.16
N THR A 84 -14.61 4.82 -18.20
CA THR A 84 -14.48 6.28 -18.09
C THR A 84 -15.58 6.87 -17.20
N LYS A 85 -16.83 6.42 -17.33
CA LYS A 85 -17.94 6.89 -16.49
C LYS A 85 -17.73 6.54 -15.02
N GLN A 86 -17.36 5.28 -14.73
CA GLN A 86 -17.11 4.84 -13.36
C GLN A 86 -15.96 5.60 -12.73
N ILE A 87 -14.82 5.72 -13.43
CA ILE A 87 -13.67 6.37 -12.84
C ILE A 87 -13.86 7.87 -12.62
N LYS A 88 -14.60 8.57 -13.49
CA LYS A 88 -14.94 9.98 -13.28
C LYS A 88 -15.85 10.16 -12.06
N ALA A 89 -16.79 9.24 -11.84
CA ALA A 89 -17.61 9.24 -10.63
C ALA A 89 -16.78 8.97 -9.37
N MET A 90 -15.84 8.02 -9.43
CA MET A 90 -14.90 7.74 -8.34
C MET A 90 -13.98 8.93 -8.06
N SER A 91 -13.42 9.55 -9.10
CA SER A 91 -12.60 10.75 -9.03
C SER A 91 -13.32 11.90 -8.33
N LYS A 92 -14.61 12.11 -8.65
CA LYS A 92 -15.42 13.13 -7.99
C LYS A 92 -15.54 12.85 -6.48
N ARG A 93 -15.85 11.62 -6.08
CA ARG A 93 -15.93 11.22 -4.66
C ARG A 93 -14.59 11.30 -3.94
N TYR A 94 -13.51 10.90 -4.61
CA TYR A 94 -12.16 10.92 -4.05
C TYR A 94 -11.68 12.34 -3.77
N ARG A 95 -12.01 13.29 -4.66
CA ARG A 95 -11.64 14.70 -4.50
C ARG A 95 -12.53 15.45 -3.50
N ASP A 96 -13.69 14.90 -3.15
CA ASP A 96 -14.65 15.48 -2.22
C ASP A 96 -14.25 15.20 -0.77
N GLN A 97 -13.41 16.08 -0.22
CA GLN A 97 -12.89 16.02 1.14
C GLN A 97 -12.57 17.42 1.66
N PRO A 98 -12.72 17.68 2.97
CA PRO A 98 -12.60 19.03 3.53
C PRO A 98 -11.16 19.58 3.49
N LEU A 99 -10.17 18.71 3.64
CA LEU A 99 -8.74 19.01 3.54
C LEU A 99 -8.10 18.05 2.56
N THR A 100 -7.02 18.47 1.90
CA THR A 100 -6.22 17.53 1.10
C THR A 100 -5.52 16.51 2.01
N PRO A 101 -5.14 15.32 1.50
CA PRO A 101 -4.41 14.32 2.28
C PRO A 101 -3.10 14.87 2.86
N LEU A 102 -2.38 15.71 2.11
CA LEU A 102 -1.15 16.34 2.58
C LEU A 102 -1.40 17.37 3.68
N GLU A 103 -2.41 18.24 3.52
CA GLU A 103 -2.78 19.21 4.57
C GLU A 103 -3.24 18.48 5.86
N THR A 104 -3.97 17.38 5.71
CA THR A 104 -4.39 16.52 6.83
C THR A 104 -3.18 15.93 7.55
N ALA A 105 -2.22 15.36 6.80
CA ALA A 105 -0.99 14.83 7.37
C ALA A 105 -0.18 15.92 8.11
N VAL A 106 0.01 17.08 7.48
CA VAL A 106 0.72 18.23 8.08
C VAL A 106 0.04 18.65 9.38
N TYR A 107 -1.29 18.83 9.36
CA TYR A 107 -2.04 19.21 10.55
C TYR A 107 -1.80 18.25 11.72
N TRP A 108 -1.89 16.93 11.47
CA TRP A 108 -1.72 15.91 12.51
C TRP A 108 -0.27 15.74 12.98
N VAL A 109 0.70 15.91 12.08
CA VAL A 109 2.12 15.95 12.45
C VAL A 109 2.40 17.12 13.39
N GLU A 110 1.95 18.32 13.01
CA GLU A 110 2.12 19.50 13.86
C GLU A 110 1.31 19.37 15.16
N TYR A 111 0.15 18.70 15.13
CA TYR A 111 -0.64 18.44 16.33
C TYR A 111 0.17 17.64 17.36
N VAL A 112 0.77 16.53 16.94
CA VAL A 112 1.62 15.71 17.81
C VAL A 112 2.85 16.48 18.29
N ALA A 113 3.46 17.30 17.42
CA ALA A 113 4.59 18.16 17.80
C ALA A 113 4.19 19.15 18.91
N ARG A 114 3.09 19.89 18.69
CA ARG A 114 2.58 20.91 19.62
C ARG A 114 2.22 20.32 20.98
N HIS A 115 1.67 19.12 21.01
CA HIS A 115 1.20 18.46 22.23
C HIS A 115 2.18 17.45 22.82
N LYS A 116 3.38 17.31 22.23
CA LYS A 116 4.43 16.35 22.63
C LYS A 116 3.91 14.92 22.71
N GLY A 117 3.09 14.54 21.73
CA GLY A 117 2.34 13.28 21.70
C GLY A 117 0.83 13.49 21.52
N ALA A 118 0.08 12.39 21.50
CA ALA A 118 -1.39 12.40 21.38
C ALA A 118 -2.07 11.50 22.43
N TYR A 119 -1.62 11.58 23.69
CA TYR A 119 -2.05 10.67 24.76
C TYR A 119 -3.56 10.62 25.01
N HIS A 120 -4.26 11.73 24.78
CA HIS A 120 -5.71 11.84 24.95
C HIS A 120 -6.52 11.15 23.83
N LEU A 121 -5.87 10.75 22.73
CA LEU A 121 -6.48 9.94 21.66
C LEU A 121 -6.17 8.44 21.82
N ARG A 122 -5.35 8.08 22.81
CA ARG A 122 -4.94 6.69 23.06
C ARG A 122 -6.15 5.86 23.48
N ASN A 123 -6.36 4.74 22.79
CA ASN A 123 -7.45 3.83 23.10
C ASN A 123 -7.15 3.02 24.38
N SER A 124 -8.12 2.92 25.30
CA SER A 124 -7.98 2.15 26.54
C SER A 124 -7.74 0.65 26.32
N GLY A 125 -8.12 0.12 25.14
CA GLY A 125 -7.80 -1.24 24.71
C GLY A 125 -6.30 -1.53 24.68
N MET A 126 -5.45 -0.51 24.59
CA MET A 126 -3.98 -0.66 24.62
C MET A 126 -3.41 -1.12 25.97
N ASP A 127 -4.18 -0.97 27.05
CA ASP A 127 -3.78 -1.38 28.40
C ASP A 127 -4.23 -2.81 28.72
N LEU A 128 -5.03 -3.44 27.85
CA LEU A 128 -5.47 -4.83 28.01
C LEU A 128 -4.31 -5.81 27.79
N SER A 129 -4.37 -6.93 28.52
CA SER A 129 -3.49 -8.08 28.26
C SER A 129 -3.84 -8.75 26.93
N PHE A 130 -2.93 -9.57 26.41
CA PHE A 130 -3.12 -10.30 25.15
C PHE A 130 -4.45 -11.09 25.13
N ILE A 131 -4.79 -11.78 26.23
CA ILE A 131 -6.00 -12.59 26.35
C ILE A 131 -7.26 -11.71 26.25
N GLN A 132 -7.28 -10.60 26.97
CA GLN A 132 -8.42 -9.68 27.05
C GLN A 132 -8.66 -8.94 25.74
N TYR A 133 -7.60 -8.41 25.10
CA TYR A 133 -7.74 -7.67 23.84
C TYR A 133 -8.32 -8.55 22.72
N HIS A 134 -7.99 -9.85 22.72
CA HIS A 134 -8.43 -10.80 21.70
C HIS A 134 -9.65 -11.64 22.10
N ASN A 135 -10.24 -11.38 23.28
CA ASN A 135 -11.36 -12.15 23.84
C ASN A 135 -11.13 -13.67 23.83
N ILE A 136 -9.88 -14.11 24.03
CA ILE A 136 -9.53 -15.55 24.00
C ILE A 136 -10.22 -16.28 25.17
N ASP A 137 -10.41 -15.59 26.29
CA ASP A 137 -11.20 -16.00 27.43
C ASP A 137 -12.69 -16.21 27.11
N ALA A 138 -13.28 -15.36 26.24
CA ALA A 138 -14.65 -15.55 25.76
C ALA A 138 -14.79 -16.72 24.78
N PHE A 139 -13.73 -17.06 24.04
CA PHE A 139 -13.71 -18.19 23.10
C PHE A 139 -13.42 -19.55 23.74
N ALA A 140 -12.76 -19.59 24.90
CA ALA A 140 -12.56 -20.83 25.66
C ALA A 140 -13.89 -21.49 26.08
N VAL A 141 -14.98 -20.71 26.16
CA VAL A 141 -16.35 -21.19 26.42
C VAL A 141 -17.00 -21.85 25.18
N LEU A 142 -16.40 -21.74 23.99
CA LEU A 142 -16.94 -22.27 22.74
C LEU A 142 -16.11 -23.44 22.14
N TYR A 143 -15.06 -23.90 22.83
CA TYR A 143 -14.13 -24.90 22.29
C TYR A 143 -14.46 -26.35 22.71
N GLU A 144 -15.69 -26.79 22.46
CA GLU A 144 -15.97 -28.21 22.22
C GLU A 144 -16.63 -28.36 20.85
N THR A 145 -15.85 -28.22 19.77
CA THR A 145 -16.18 -28.84 18.49
C THR A 145 -14.93 -29.10 17.64
N LYS A 146 -14.60 -30.39 17.59
CA LYS A 146 -13.88 -31.15 16.55
C LYS A 146 -12.44 -30.75 16.17
N LYS A 147 -11.53 -31.61 16.62
CA LYS A 147 -10.37 -32.08 15.85
C LYS A 147 -10.83 -32.55 14.47
N ASP A 148 -10.55 -31.75 13.45
CA ASP A 148 -10.14 -32.13 12.09
C ASP A 148 -10.13 -30.86 11.23
N ILE A 149 -9.20 -29.94 11.51
CA ILE A 149 -8.88 -28.80 10.64
C ILE A 149 -7.36 -28.67 10.54
N ILE A 150 -6.70 -29.76 10.16
CA ILE A 150 -5.35 -29.72 9.60
C ILE A 150 -5.35 -30.73 8.46
N ASN A 151 -5.86 -30.30 7.31
CA ASN A 151 -5.46 -30.77 5.99
C ASN A 151 -6.25 -29.96 4.94
N TYR A 152 -5.89 -28.69 4.81
CA TYR A 152 -6.02 -27.98 3.54
C TYR A 152 -4.65 -27.43 3.15
N ARG A 153 -4.20 -27.88 1.99
CA ARG A 153 -2.87 -27.66 1.40
C ARG A 153 -2.67 -26.20 0.98
N ASN A 154 -1.50 -25.65 1.31
CA ASN A 154 -0.50 -25.19 0.32
C ASN A 154 0.80 -24.83 1.05
N LYS A 155 1.89 -25.58 0.83
CA LYS A 155 3.23 -25.22 1.34
C LYS A 155 3.60 -23.78 0.98
N GLY A 156 3.13 -23.30 -0.19
CA GLY A 156 3.40 -21.95 -0.67
C GLY A 156 2.83 -20.81 0.19
N LEU A 157 1.70 -20.95 0.90
CA LEU A 157 1.16 -19.82 1.69
C LEU A 157 1.98 -19.57 2.96
N ILE A 158 2.34 -20.64 3.69
CA ILE A 158 3.17 -20.54 4.90
C ILE A 158 4.57 -20.06 4.53
N GLU A 159 5.15 -20.60 3.45
CA GLU A 159 6.44 -20.14 2.91
C GLU A 159 6.36 -18.66 2.50
N SER A 160 5.30 -18.24 1.78
CA SER A 160 5.11 -16.83 1.39
C SER A 160 4.96 -15.90 2.60
N ILE A 161 4.24 -16.30 3.65
CA ILE A 161 4.10 -15.54 4.88
C ILE A 161 5.45 -15.42 5.59
N ALA A 162 6.20 -16.53 5.71
CA ALA A 162 7.52 -16.54 6.33
C ALA A 162 8.50 -15.64 5.58
N GLU A 163 8.58 -15.75 4.24
CA GLU A 163 9.40 -14.90 3.37
C GLU A 163 9.03 -13.41 3.51
N PHE A 164 7.73 -13.11 3.60
CA PHE A 164 7.25 -11.74 3.80
C PHE A 164 7.70 -11.14 5.15
N TYR A 165 7.67 -11.93 6.22
CA TYR A 165 8.19 -11.52 7.53
C TYR A 165 9.73 -11.45 7.58
N ASP A 166 10.43 -12.36 6.88
CA ASP A 166 11.88 -12.34 6.73
C ASP A 166 12.38 -11.07 6.04
N MET A 167 11.67 -10.63 5.00
CA MET A 167 11.94 -9.37 4.32
C MET A 167 11.95 -8.21 5.32
N GLY A 168 10.95 -8.12 6.21
CA GLY A 168 10.86 -7.08 7.22
C GLY A 168 12.06 -7.06 8.19
N VAL A 169 12.46 -8.24 8.69
CA VAL A 169 13.64 -8.38 9.57
C VAL A 169 14.92 -7.94 8.84
N ASN A 170 15.12 -8.39 7.60
CA ASN A 170 16.30 -8.05 6.80
C ASN A 170 16.37 -6.55 6.47
N MET A 171 15.24 -5.94 6.11
CA MET A 171 15.14 -4.49 5.86
C MET A 171 15.48 -3.68 7.11
N THR A 172 14.97 -4.13 8.27
CA THR A 172 15.22 -3.48 9.55
C THR A 172 16.69 -3.53 9.93
N GLN A 173 17.29 -4.73 9.88
CA GLN A 173 18.71 -4.92 10.19
C GLN A 173 19.60 -4.11 9.25
N THR A 174 19.31 -4.14 7.94
CA THR A 174 20.06 -3.38 6.93
C THR A 174 20.00 -1.88 7.20
N THR A 175 18.82 -1.38 7.57
CA THR A 175 18.60 0.04 7.91
C THR A 175 19.39 0.43 9.16
N LEU A 176 19.25 -0.33 10.25
CA LEU A 176 19.94 -0.03 11.50
C LEU A 176 21.46 -0.20 11.38
N ALA A 177 21.95 -1.16 10.61
CA ALA A 177 23.38 -1.36 10.36
C ALA A 177 23.99 -0.31 9.41
N ASN A 178 23.17 0.49 8.72
CA ASN A 178 23.66 1.49 7.80
C ASN A 178 24.53 2.54 8.51
N LYS A 179 25.72 2.83 7.96
CA LYS A 179 26.69 3.74 8.57
C LYS A 179 26.12 5.15 8.82
N ASN A 180 25.25 5.64 7.95
CA ASN A 180 24.63 6.97 8.11
C ASN A 180 23.58 6.97 9.23
N VAL A 181 22.81 5.89 9.35
CA VAL A 181 21.86 5.71 10.47
C VAL A 181 22.63 5.59 11.78
N GLN A 182 23.72 4.83 11.81
CA GLN A 182 24.58 4.73 12.98
C GLN A 182 25.24 6.06 13.35
N ALA A 183 25.68 6.85 12.37
CA ALA A 183 26.20 8.19 12.60
C ALA A 183 25.13 9.12 13.19
N LEU A 184 23.89 9.07 12.66
CA LEU A 184 22.76 9.80 13.19
C LEU A 184 22.46 9.37 14.64
N LEU A 185 22.37 8.08 14.94
CA LEU A 185 22.14 7.58 16.29
C LEU A 185 23.24 8.01 17.28
N LYS A 186 24.48 8.16 16.84
CA LYS A 186 25.60 8.64 17.68
C LYS A 186 25.68 10.16 17.78
N SER A 187 24.87 10.88 17.02
CA SER A 187 24.86 12.35 17.02
C SER A 187 24.13 12.91 18.24
N ASN A 188 24.28 14.22 18.45
CA ASN A 188 23.55 14.99 19.46
C ASN A 188 22.30 15.68 18.91
N GLU A 189 21.86 15.31 17.70
CA GLU A 189 20.68 15.88 17.07
C GLU A 189 19.43 15.71 17.95
N LYS A 190 18.47 16.62 17.75
CA LYS A 190 17.20 16.66 18.47
C LYS A 190 16.06 16.78 17.48
N PHE A 191 14.96 16.12 17.78
CA PHE A 191 13.77 16.08 16.93
C PHE A 191 12.55 16.40 17.76
N ASP A 192 11.64 17.22 17.21
CA ASP A 192 10.34 17.49 17.84
C ASP A 192 9.37 16.31 17.65
N VAL A 193 9.46 15.62 16.51
CA VAL A 193 8.66 14.46 16.14
C VAL A 193 9.49 13.53 15.26
N ILE A 194 9.29 12.22 15.43
CA ILE A 194 9.80 11.20 14.52
C ILE A 194 8.63 10.64 13.70
N ILE A 195 8.76 10.71 12.38
CA ILE A 195 7.82 10.08 11.45
C ILE A 195 8.49 8.80 10.96
N ASN A 196 7.90 7.65 11.31
CA ASN A 196 8.47 6.35 11.00
C ASN A 196 7.50 5.55 10.12
N GLU A 197 7.98 5.09 8.97
CA GLU A 197 7.24 4.13 8.16
C GLU A 197 7.14 2.80 8.91
N ILE A 198 5.95 2.20 8.94
CA ILE A 198 5.64 0.92 9.55
C ILE A 198 5.23 -0.07 8.47
N PHE A 199 6.16 -0.98 8.19
CA PHE A 199 5.94 -2.12 7.32
C PHE A 199 6.88 -3.25 7.72
N LEU A 200 6.49 -3.99 8.76
CA LEU A 200 7.29 -5.07 9.33
C LEU A 200 8.72 -4.63 9.68
N ASN A 201 8.83 -3.55 10.45
CA ASN A 201 10.09 -2.93 10.84
C ASN A 201 10.06 -2.30 12.25
N GLU A 202 9.44 -2.99 13.19
CA GLU A 202 9.09 -2.50 14.54
C GLU A 202 10.29 -1.99 15.32
N ALA A 203 11.48 -2.59 15.17
CA ALA A 203 12.67 -2.14 15.89
C ALA A 203 13.08 -0.69 15.51
N LEU A 204 12.68 -0.18 14.34
CA LEU A 204 12.91 1.21 13.96
C LEU A 204 12.15 2.21 14.85
N LEU A 205 11.07 1.79 15.51
CA LEU A 205 10.40 2.62 16.52
C LEU A 205 11.34 2.95 17.70
N GLY A 206 12.41 2.18 17.90
CA GLY A 206 13.45 2.46 18.87
C GLY A 206 14.11 3.83 18.71
N ILE A 207 14.15 4.35 17.48
CA ILE A 207 14.69 5.68 17.15
C ILE A 207 13.93 6.77 17.92
N ALA A 208 12.60 6.61 18.08
CA ALA A 208 11.76 7.53 18.84
C ALA A 208 12.21 7.68 20.29
N ASN A 209 12.43 6.54 20.95
CA ASN A 209 12.90 6.53 22.32
C ASN A 209 14.35 7.03 22.43
N HIS A 210 15.21 6.68 21.49
CA HIS A 210 16.62 7.11 21.46
C HIS A 210 16.74 8.64 21.44
N PHE A 211 15.98 9.31 20.58
CA PHE A 211 15.97 10.78 20.50
C PHE A 211 14.97 11.45 21.46
N LYS A 212 14.22 10.65 22.23
CA LYS A 212 13.20 11.12 23.19
C LYS A 212 12.15 12.02 22.55
N ALA A 213 11.71 11.66 21.34
CA ALA A 213 10.68 12.39 20.60
C ALA A 213 9.42 11.51 20.41
N PRO A 214 8.21 12.11 20.39
CA PRO A 214 7.00 11.39 20.04
C PRO A 214 7.08 10.84 18.62
N VAL A 215 6.46 9.68 18.40
CA VAL A 215 6.46 8.99 17.11
C VAL A 215 5.10 8.95 16.45
N ILE A 216 5.09 9.25 15.17
CA ILE A 216 3.98 9.05 14.25
C ILE A 216 4.35 7.90 13.34
N ALA A 217 3.49 6.88 13.29
CA ALA A 217 3.63 5.81 12.31
C ALA A 217 3.02 6.24 10.98
N VAL A 218 3.66 5.90 9.87
CA VAL A 218 3.08 5.99 8.53
C VAL A 218 2.94 4.57 8.00
N SER A 219 1.81 4.23 7.38
CA SER A 219 1.61 2.95 6.73
C SER A 219 1.33 3.16 5.25
N THR A 220 2.32 2.88 4.42
CA THR A 220 2.19 2.90 2.95
C THR A 220 1.26 1.81 2.42
N PHE A 221 1.06 0.73 3.19
CA PHE A 221 0.13 -0.36 2.89
C PHE A 221 -1.32 -0.04 3.31
N GLY A 222 -1.53 0.99 4.13
CA GLY A 222 -2.83 1.34 4.69
C GLY A 222 -3.16 0.63 6.01
N ALA A 223 -4.44 0.47 6.31
CA ALA A 223 -4.89 -0.11 7.58
C ALA A 223 -4.76 -1.65 7.59
N SER A 224 -4.00 -2.18 8.53
CA SER A 224 -3.80 -3.62 8.74
C SER A 224 -3.87 -3.94 10.24
N GLN A 225 -3.84 -5.22 10.60
CA GLN A 225 -3.75 -5.61 12.00
C GLN A 225 -2.46 -5.06 12.65
N TRP A 226 -1.34 -5.12 11.93
CA TRP A 226 -0.04 -4.62 12.39
C TRP A 226 -0.08 -3.15 12.79
N THR A 227 -0.77 -2.32 12.01
CA THR A 227 -0.86 -0.87 12.27
C THR A 227 -1.97 -0.51 13.24
N SER A 228 -3.07 -1.28 13.25
CA SER A 228 -4.17 -1.09 14.19
C SER A 228 -3.74 -1.38 15.64
N ASP A 229 -2.90 -2.39 15.84
CA ASP A 229 -2.38 -2.78 17.16
C ASP A 229 -1.45 -1.72 17.78
N LEU A 230 -0.85 -0.82 16.99
CA LEU A 230 -0.01 0.27 17.51
C LEU A 230 -0.81 1.31 18.30
N VAL A 231 -2.11 1.41 18.03
CA VAL A 231 -2.99 2.44 18.61
C VAL A 231 -4.29 1.87 19.19
N GLY A 232 -4.44 0.55 19.18
CA GLY A 232 -5.57 -0.16 19.80
C GLY A 232 -6.87 0.00 19.02
N SER A 233 -6.75 0.16 17.69
CA SER A 233 -7.92 0.27 16.84
C SER A 233 -8.52 -1.12 16.57
N PRO A 234 -9.86 -1.27 16.63
CA PRO A 234 -10.49 -2.56 16.36
C PRO A 234 -10.27 -3.03 14.92
N THR A 235 -10.06 -4.34 14.77
CA THR A 235 -10.01 -5.04 13.47
C THR A 235 -10.96 -6.24 13.48
N PRO A 236 -12.30 -6.04 13.35
CA PRO A 236 -13.24 -7.13 13.53
C PRO A 236 -13.19 -8.14 12.37
N PRO A 237 -12.79 -9.41 12.60
CA PRO A 237 -12.62 -10.41 11.53
C PRO A 237 -13.96 -10.86 10.92
N SER A 238 -15.09 -10.41 11.46
CA SER A 238 -16.43 -10.70 10.94
C SER A 238 -16.73 -10.00 9.62
N TYR A 239 -16.10 -8.86 9.34
CA TYR A 239 -16.30 -8.07 8.12
C TYR A 239 -15.05 -7.36 7.61
N VAL A 240 -13.95 -7.33 8.38
CA VAL A 240 -12.64 -6.87 7.88
C VAL A 240 -11.90 -8.09 7.32
N PRO A 241 -11.75 -8.20 5.98
CA PRO A 241 -11.05 -9.32 5.37
C PRO A 241 -9.54 -9.23 5.62
N ASN A 242 -8.91 -10.38 5.81
CA ASN A 242 -7.48 -10.53 5.89
C ASN A 242 -6.87 -10.29 4.49
N PRO A 243 -5.83 -9.45 4.36
CA PRO A 243 -5.21 -9.14 3.08
C PRO A 243 -4.73 -10.35 2.27
N PHE A 244 -4.35 -11.45 2.92
CA PHE A 244 -3.83 -12.65 2.26
C PHE A 244 -4.92 -13.56 1.66
N LEU A 245 -6.20 -13.35 1.98
CA LEU A 245 -7.28 -14.24 1.55
C LEU A 245 -8.08 -13.75 0.35
N GLY A 246 -7.89 -12.51 -0.09
CA GLY A 246 -8.64 -11.94 -1.22
C GLY A 246 -10.15 -11.82 -0.99
N PHE A 247 -10.61 -11.93 0.26
CA PHE A 247 -12.03 -11.83 0.61
C PHE A 247 -12.54 -10.38 0.54
N SER A 248 -13.86 -10.23 0.48
CA SER A 248 -14.54 -8.92 0.56
C SER A 248 -15.23 -8.75 1.91
N PRO A 249 -15.74 -7.55 2.27
CA PRO A 249 -16.48 -7.38 3.52
C PRO A 249 -17.79 -8.18 3.59
N LYS A 250 -18.32 -8.59 2.43
CA LYS A 250 -19.49 -9.46 2.32
C LYS A 250 -19.00 -10.91 2.22
N MET A 251 -18.63 -11.48 3.35
CA MET A 251 -18.20 -12.89 3.45
C MET A 251 -19.38 -13.80 3.78
N THR A 252 -19.42 -14.97 3.16
CA THR A 252 -20.21 -16.13 3.60
C THR A 252 -19.74 -16.62 4.97
N LEU A 253 -20.52 -17.51 5.62
CA LEU A 253 -20.12 -18.08 6.90
C LEU A 253 -18.78 -18.82 6.83
N LEU A 254 -18.53 -19.58 5.76
CA LEU A 254 -17.27 -20.32 5.58
C LEU A 254 -16.09 -19.37 5.35
N GLU A 255 -16.27 -18.32 4.54
CA GLU A 255 -15.24 -17.28 4.37
C GLU A 255 -14.95 -16.55 5.68
N ARG A 256 -15.97 -16.25 6.50
CA ARG A 256 -15.76 -15.65 7.83
C ARG A 256 -14.97 -16.56 8.77
N ILE A 257 -15.24 -17.87 8.74
CA ILE A 257 -14.48 -18.85 9.54
C ILE A 257 -13.02 -18.90 9.07
N GLY A 258 -12.78 -18.96 7.76
CA GLY A 258 -11.42 -18.93 7.20
C GLY A 258 -10.69 -17.62 7.52
N ASN A 259 -11.40 -16.49 7.41
CA ASN A 259 -10.87 -15.17 7.74
C ASN A 259 -10.44 -15.04 9.20
N LEU A 260 -11.29 -15.53 10.10
CA LEU A 260 -11.01 -15.59 11.52
C LEU A 260 -9.77 -16.46 11.81
N ALA A 261 -9.74 -17.68 11.24
CA ALA A 261 -8.62 -18.59 11.41
C ALA A 261 -7.30 -17.99 10.94
N GLN A 262 -7.28 -17.36 9.76
CA GLN A 262 -6.09 -16.70 9.22
C GLN A 262 -5.65 -15.52 10.09
N ALA A 263 -6.57 -14.66 10.54
CA ALA A 263 -6.24 -13.53 11.39
C ALA A 263 -5.57 -13.97 12.71
N HIS A 264 -6.03 -15.08 13.30
CA HIS A 264 -5.39 -15.66 14.49
C HIS A 264 -4.04 -16.30 14.17
N PHE A 265 -3.92 -17.01 13.06
CA PHE A 265 -2.65 -17.56 12.62
C PHE A 265 -1.60 -16.45 12.44
N ASP A 266 -1.94 -15.39 11.70
CA ASP A 266 -1.05 -14.25 11.46
C ASP A 266 -0.64 -13.58 12.77
N ARG A 267 -1.58 -13.46 13.73
CA ARG A 267 -1.31 -12.88 15.04
C ARG A 267 -0.33 -13.71 15.87
N ILE A 268 -0.56 -15.02 15.94
CA ILE A 268 0.33 -15.94 16.66
C ILE A 268 1.72 -15.93 16.00
N PHE A 269 1.76 -16.00 14.67
CA PHE A 269 3.02 -15.94 13.93
C PHE A 269 3.76 -14.62 14.20
N PHE A 270 3.04 -13.50 14.14
CA PHE A 270 3.56 -12.17 14.42
C PHE A 270 4.17 -12.09 15.83
N ASP A 271 3.39 -12.42 16.87
CA ASP A 271 3.79 -12.19 18.26
C ASP A 271 4.90 -13.15 18.71
N PHE A 272 4.86 -14.43 18.32
CA PHE A 272 5.78 -15.45 18.84
C PHE A 272 7.04 -15.65 17.99
N PHE A 273 6.99 -15.38 16.68
CA PHE A 273 8.12 -15.62 15.79
C PHE A 273 8.74 -14.33 15.27
N TYR A 274 7.92 -13.49 14.64
CA TYR A 274 8.41 -12.30 13.98
C TYR A 274 8.86 -11.22 14.98
N LEU A 275 8.00 -10.88 15.94
CA LEU A 275 8.26 -9.82 16.91
C LEU A 275 9.47 -10.14 17.79
N GLN A 276 9.72 -11.41 18.11
CA GLN A 276 10.90 -11.81 18.86
C GLN A 276 12.20 -11.48 18.11
N ARG A 277 12.22 -11.61 16.78
CA ARG A 277 13.37 -11.23 15.95
C ARG A 277 13.55 -9.71 15.91
N GLN A 278 12.45 -8.95 15.86
CA GLN A 278 12.49 -7.49 16.00
C GLN A 278 12.98 -7.05 17.38
N ILE A 279 12.59 -7.74 18.46
CA ILE A 279 13.11 -7.49 19.81
C ILE A 279 14.63 -7.71 19.87
N ASN A 280 15.13 -8.77 19.22
CA ASN A 280 16.57 -9.03 19.17
C ASN A 280 17.33 -7.90 18.46
N LEU A 281 16.84 -7.44 17.30
CA LEU A 281 17.41 -6.28 16.59
C LEU A 281 17.34 -5.01 17.45
N TYR A 282 16.21 -4.75 18.11
CA TYR A 282 16.07 -3.60 19.00
C TYR A 282 17.09 -3.63 20.15
N ASN A 283 17.34 -4.81 20.73
CA ASN A 283 18.32 -4.97 21.79
C ASN A 283 19.77 -4.84 21.30
N GLU A 284 20.05 -5.28 20.07
CA GLU A 284 21.36 -5.19 19.44
C GLU A 284 21.74 -3.73 19.12
N PHE A 285 20.81 -2.96 18.55
CA PHE A 285 21.11 -1.64 17.99
C PHE A 285 20.86 -0.46 18.94
N PHE A 286 20.07 -0.63 20.00
CA PHE A 286 19.80 0.42 20.98
C PHE A 286 20.34 0.01 22.36
N PRO A 287 21.29 0.76 22.94
CA PRO A 287 21.88 0.41 24.24
C PRO A 287 20.93 0.69 25.42
N GLU A 288 21.16 0.03 26.54
CA GLU A 288 20.48 0.32 27.81
C GLU A 288 20.98 1.64 28.43
N PRO A 289 20.15 2.33 29.24
CA PRO A 289 18.78 1.97 29.63
C PRO A 289 17.73 2.33 28.55
N LYS A 290 16.82 1.42 28.25
CA LYS A 290 15.69 1.64 27.31
C LYS A 290 14.42 0.86 27.72
N PRO A 291 13.21 1.32 27.37
CA PRO A 291 11.98 0.55 27.58
C PRO A 291 11.93 -0.67 26.65
N SER A 292 11.06 -1.63 26.94
CA SER A 292 10.86 -2.78 26.05
C SER A 292 10.26 -2.36 24.70
N LEU A 293 10.57 -3.08 23.62
CA LEU A 293 10.01 -2.78 22.30
C LEU A 293 8.48 -2.76 22.29
N ASN A 294 7.83 -3.63 23.07
CA ASN A 294 6.37 -3.60 23.23
C ASN A 294 5.87 -2.30 23.85
N SER A 295 6.59 -1.73 24.82
CA SER A 295 6.24 -0.44 25.41
C SER A 295 6.43 0.69 24.39
N VAL A 296 7.51 0.64 23.60
CA VAL A 296 7.74 1.61 22.52
C VAL A 296 6.63 1.55 21.47
N ARG A 297 6.21 0.35 21.05
CA ARG A 297 5.10 0.14 20.11
C ARG A 297 3.78 0.72 20.62
N LYS A 298 3.49 0.57 21.92
CA LYS A 298 2.28 1.12 22.56
C LYS A 298 2.32 2.63 22.78
N ASN A 299 3.47 3.28 22.58
CA ASN A 299 3.67 4.72 22.72
C ASN A 299 3.60 5.49 21.39
N VAL A 300 3.20 4.82 20.29
CA VAL A 300 2.90 5.49 19.02
C VAL A 300 1.74 6.47 19.23
N SER A 301 1.93 7.72 18.81
CA SER A 301 0.94 8.78 19.04
C SER A 301 -0.25 8.67 18.11
N LEU A 302 0.00 8.48 16.81
CA LEU A 302 -1.02 8.23 15.80
C LEU A 302 -0.42 7.47 14.60
N VAL A 303 -1.29 6.92 13.77
CA VAL A 303 -0.94 6.26 12.51
C VAL A 303 -1.54 7.02 11.33
N LEU A 304 -0.69 7.46 10.41
CA LEU A 304 -1.08 7.98 9.10
C LEU A 304 -1.20 6.82 8.11
N LEU A 305 -2.37 6.67 7.49
CA LEU A 305 -2.69 5.55 6.62
C LEU A 305 -2.72 6.01 5.17
N ASN A 306 -2.00 5.31 4.30
CA ASN A 306 -2.15 5.48 2.85
C ASN A 306 -3.46 4.83 2.37
N THR A 307 -4.58 5.38 2.81
CA THR A 307 -5.93 4.90 2.57
C THR A 307 -6.86 6.10 2.43
N HIS A 308 -7.94 5.93 1.68
CA HIS A 308 -8.97 6.94 1.52
C HIS A 308 -10.34 6.27 1.70
N PHE A 309 -11.19 6.84 2.56
CA PHE A 309 -12.51 6.30 2.90
C PHE A 309 -13.41 5.98 1.70
N SER A 310 -13.22 6.68 0.57
CA SER A 310 -14.01 6.43 -0.65
C SER A 310 -13.53 5.23 -1.48
N LEU A 311 -12.34 4.68 -1.20
CA LEU A 311 -11.69 3.62 -1.98
C LEU A 311 -11.59 2.30 -1.21
N ALA A 312 -11.34 2.37 0.10
CA ALA A 312 -11.25 1.20 0.95
C ALA A 312 -12.62 0.75 1.48
N PHE A 313 -12.65 -0.46 2.03
CA PHE A 313 -13.82 -0.94 2.73
C PHE A 313 -14.01 -0.20 4.06
N PRO A 314 -15.25 0.19 4.42
CA PRO A 314 -15.52 0.81 5.71
C PRO A 314 -15.07 -0.09 6.86
N ARG A 315 -14.29 0.47 7.78
CA ARG A 315 -13.83 -0.20 8.99
C ARG A 315 -13.76 0.79 10.16
N PRO A 316 -13.91 0.32 11.42
CA PRO A 316 -13.82 1.19 12.57
C PRO A 316 -12.37 1.62 12.80
N TYR A 317 -12.19 2.90 13.14
CA TYR A 317 -10.91 3.47 13.52
C TYR A 317 -10.97 4.10 14.91
N ALA A 318 -9.89 3.94 15.66
CA ALA A 318 -9.60 4.82 16.78
C ALA A 318 -9.32 6.24 16.24
N PRO A 319 -9.58 7.32 17.01
CA PRO A 319 -9.38 8.69 16.57
C PRO A 319 -7.95 9.04 16.13
N ASN A 320 -6.96 8.25 16.54
CA ASN A 320 -5.56 8.38 16.18
C ASN A 320 -5.12 7.47 15.01
N MET A 321 -6.07 6.95 14.23
CA MET A 321 -5.83 6.40 12.88
C MET A 321 -6.38 7.38 11.85
N ILE A 322 -5.48 8.00 11.09
CA ILE A 322 -5.81 9.10 10.18
C ILE A 322 -5.54 8.69 8.74
N GLU A 323 -6.56 8.77 7.92
CA GLU A 323 -6.46 8.51 6.49
C GLU A 323 -5.83 9.69 5.74
N VAL A 324 -4.72 9.44 5.05
CA VAL A 324 -3.97 10.40 4.25
C VAL A 324 -3.57 9.81 2.89
N GLY A 325 -4.37 8.88 2.36
CA GLY A 325 -4.12 8.29 1.05
C GLY A 325 -4.19 9.33 -0.07
N GLY A 326 -3.12 9.43 -0.87
CA GLY A 326 -3.01 10.40 -1.96
C GLY A 326 -2.13 11.61 -1.69
N MET A 327 -1.31 11.61 -0.62
CA MET A 327 -0.34 12.69 -0.37
C MET A 327 0.62 12.93 -1.54
N GLN A 328 0.91 11.90 -2.33
CA GLN A 328 1.79 11.97 -3.50
C GLN A 328 1.15 12.69 -4.69
N VAL A 329 -0.18 12.78 -4.74
CA VAL A 329 -0.90 13.37 -5.87
C VAL A 329 -0.76 14.89 -5.80
N ASN A 330 -0.17 15.48 -6.84
CA ASN A 330 0.01 16.92 -6.93
C ASN A 330 -1.29 17.56 -7.43
N ARG A 331 -2.01 18.22 -6.52
CA ARG A 331 -3.25 18.92 -6.88
C ARG A 331 -3.03 20.18 -7.71
N LYS A 332 -1.78 20.65 -7.85
CA LYS A 332 -1.38 21.76 -8.70
C LYS A 332 -0.53 21.24 -9.85
N THR A 333 -1.18 20.91 -10.97
CA THR A 333 -0.51 20.40 -12.17
C THR A 333 0.61 21.33 -12.61
N LYS A 334 1.81 20.78 -12.78
CA LYS A 334 2.95 21.47 -13.36
C LYS A 334 2.88 21.37 -14.88
N GLU A 335 3.49 22.33 -15.57
CA GLU A 335 3.61 22.23 -17.02
C GLU A 335 4.51 21.06 -17.40
N LEU A 336 4.04 20.26 -18.37
CA LEU A 336 4.83 19.18 -18.96
C LEU A 336 6.00 19.75 -19.77
N PRO A 337 7.13 19.02 -19.87
CA PRO A 337 8.19 19.33 -20.81
C PRO A 337 7.63 19.58 -22.23
N ALA A 338 8.17 20.58 -22.94
CA ALA A 338 7.59 21.08 -24.19
C ALA A 338 7.46 20.00 -25.28
N ASP A 339 8.42 19.09 -25.37
CA ASP A 339 8.42 17.94 -26.28
C ASP A 339 7.29 16.96 -25.94
N MET A 340 7.11 16.64 -24.66
CA MET A 340 6.06 15.77 -24.16
C MET A 340 4.67 16.39 -24.36
N LYS A 341 4.53 17.68 -24.01
CA LYS A 341 3.30 18.45 -24.23
C LYS A 341 2.91 18.41 -25.71
N LYS A 342 3.85 18.75 -26.61
CA LYS A 342 3.63 18.70 -28.06
C LYS A 342 3.26 17.29 -28.55
N PHE A 343 3.90 16.24 -28.02
CA PHE A 343 3.57 14.86 -28.38
C PHE A 343 2.13 14.50 -28.00
N ILE A 344 1.69 14.89 -26.81
CA ILE A 344 0.35 14.60 -26.30
C ILE A 344 -0.73 15.45 -26.99
N GLU A 345 -0.47 16.73 -27.23
CA GLU A 345 -1.42 17.65 -27.86
C GLU A 345 -1.62 17.33 -29.35
N SER A 346 -0.61 16.76 -30.02
CA SER A 346 -0.72 16.34 -31.43
C SER A 346 -1.37 14.97 -31.63
N ALA A 347 -1.93 14.35 -30.59
CA ALA A 347 -2.57 13.05 -30.66
C ALA A 347 -4.08 13.17 -30.94
N GLU A 348 -4.48 13.05 -32.21
CA GLU A 348 -5.89 13.19 -32.65
C GLU A 348 -6.84 12.21 -31.94
N HIS A 349 -6.40 10.96 -31.74
CA HIS A 349 -7.19 9.93 -31.07
C HIS A 349 -6.88 9.81 -29.56
N GLY A 350 -6.15 10.77 -29.00
CA GLY A 350 -5.67 10.75 -27.61
C GLY A 350 -4.42 9.90 -27.39
N VAL A 351 -4.00 9.85 -26.13
CA VAL A 351 -2.77 9.20 -25.67
C VAL A 351 -3.08 8.07 -24.70
N ILE A 352 -2.35 6.97 -24.84
CA ILE A 352 -2.23 5.94 -23.81
C ILE A 352 -0.88 6.15 -23.13
N TYR A 353 -0.88 6.35 -21.82
CA TYR A 353 0.37 6.40 -21.05
C TYR A 353 0.74 4.97 -20.65
N PHE A 354 2.02 4.59 -20.75
CA PHE A 354 2.53 3.27 -20.35
C PHE A 354 3.69 3.43 -19.37
N SER A 355 3.57 2.82 -18.19
CA SER A 355 4.63 2.80 -17.16
C SER A 355 4.52 1.63 -16.18
N MET A 356 5.57 0.82 -16.06
CA MET A 356 5.63 -0.31 -15.14
C MET A 356 6.11 0.05 -13.71
N GLY A 357 6.12 1.34 -13.36
CA GLY A 357 6.54 1.82 -12.05
C GLY A 357 8.05 1.96 -11.90
N SER A 358 8.55 1.93 -10.65
CA SER A 358 9.98 1.98 -10.32
C SER A 358 10.58 0.60 -10.03
N ASN A 359 9.75 -0.35 -9.56
CA ASN A 359 10.20 -1.68 -9.17
C ASN A 359 10.43 -2.59 -10.39
N LEU A 360 9.72 -2.36 -11.49
CA LEU A 360 9.97 -3.00 -12.77
C LEU A 360 10.40 -1.95 -13.78
N LYS A 361 11.66 -2.03 -14.22
CA LYS A 361 12.17 -1.19 -15.31
C LYS A 361 11.72 -1.78 -16.64
N SER A 362 11.12 -0.95 -17.50
CA SER A 362 10.66 -1.40 -18.82
C SER A 362 11.81 -1.96 -19.66
N ASN A 363 13.03 -1.44 -19.49
CA ASN A 363 14.21 -1.94 -20.18
C ASN A 363 14.68 -3.35 -19.78
N THR A 364 14.16 -3.90 -18.68
CA THR A 364 14.43 -5.28 -18.26
C THR A 364 13.40 -6.30 -18.77
N LEU A 365 12.38 -5.86 -19.51
CA LEU A 365 11.38 -6.76 -20.08
C LEU A 365 12.04 -7.76 -21.05
N PRO A 366 11.67 -9.06 -21.00
CA PRO A 366 12.10 -10.03 -22.00
C PRO A 366 11.78 -9.55 -23.41
N LYS A 367 12.68 -9.82 -24.36
CA LYS A 367 12.54 -9.37 -25.76
C LYS A 367 11.18 -9.73 -26.34
N GLU A 368 10.71 -10.95 -26.12
CA GLU A 368 9.40 -11.41 -26.57
C GLU A 368 8.25 -10.51 -26.09
N LYS A 369 8.22 -10.21 -24.78
CA LYS A 369 7.19 -9.36 -24.15
C LYS A 369 7.29 -7.92 -24.63
N ARG A 370 8.50 -7.37 -24.75
CA ARG A 370 8.73 -6.03 -25.31
C ARG A 370 8.28 -5.94 -26.76
N ASP A 371 8.62 -6.93 -27.59
CA ASP A 371 8.26 -6.95 -29.00
C ASP A 371 6.73 -7.10 -29.15
N ALA A 372 6.06 -7.89 -28.30
CA ALA A 372 4.60 -7.95 -28.25
C ALA A 372 3.94 -6.59 -27.91
N LEU A 373 4.47 -5.87 -26.91
CA LEU A 373 4.01 -4.51 -26.58
C LEU A 373 4.18 -3.56 -27.77
N LEU A 374 5.38 -3.50 -28.35
CA LEU A 374 5.69 -2.63 -29.50
C LEU A 374 4.78 -2.93 -30.70
N ASN A 375 4.63 -4.21 -31.05
CA ASN A 375 3.81 -4.64 -32.17
C ASN A 375 2.34 -4.33 -31.92
N THR A 376 1.86 -4.44 -30.68
CA THR A 376 0.50 -3.99 -30.31
C THR A 376 0.35 -2.50 -30.52
N PHE A 377 1.25 -1.69 -29.94
CA PHE A 377 1.17 -0.24 -29.96
C PHE A 377 1.22 0.35 -31.38
N LYS A 378 1.95 -0.28 -32.31
CA LYS A 378 1.98 0.10 -33.73
C LYS A 378 0.63 -0.03 -34.43
N THR A 379 -0.27 -0.87 -33.93
CA THR A 379 -1.60 -1.07 -34.53
C THR A 379 -2.66 -0.13 -33.98
N LEU A 380 -2.35 0.64 -32.93
CA LEU A 380 -3.30 1.52 -32.26
C LEU A 380 -3.44 2.85 -33.00
N LYS A 381 -4.63 3.44 -32.94
CA LYS A 381 -4.88 4.80 -33.43
C LYS A 381 -4.35 5.86 -32.47
N GLN A 382 -4.27 5.52 -31.18
CA GLN A 382 -3.76 6.38 -30.11
C GLN A 382 -2.24 6.47 -30.18
N LYS A 383 -1.68 7.61 -29.77
CA LYS A 383 -0.24 7.68 -29.48
C LYS A 383 0.04 7.01 -28.15
N VAL A 384 1.14 6.26 -28.06
CA VAL A 384 1.57 5.65 -26.79
C VAL A 384 2.76 6.42 -26.24
N LEU A 385 2.58 7.01 -25.05
CA LEU A 385 3.66 7.63 -24.29
C LEU A 385 4.25 6.59 -23.34
N TRP A 386 5.38 6.00 -23.71
CA TRP A 386 6.03 4.95 -22.92
C TRP A 386 7.18 5.53 -22.08
N LYS A 387 7.09 5.45 -20.75
CA LYS A 387 8.22 5.68 -19.85
C LYS A 387 9.28 4.58 -20.02
N TRP A 388 10.42 4.95 -20.60
CA TRP A 388 11.56 4.05 -20.83
C TRP A 388 12.80 4.57 -20.10
N GLU A 389 13.59 3.66 -19.53
CA GLU A 389 14.73 4.01 -18.68
C GLU A 389 16.00 4.39 -19.45
N ASP A 390 16.17 3.90 -20.69
CA ASP A 390 17.35 4.18 -21.51
C ASP A 390 17.11 5.30 -22.55
N PRO A 391 18.15 5.91 -23.13
CA PRO A 391 17.97 6.93 -24.17
C PRO A 391 17.27 6.42 -25.44
N ASN A 392 17.44 5.13 -25.75
CA ASN A 392 16.92 4.51 -26.97
C ASN A 392 16.06 3.29 -26.63
N LEU A 393 14.85 3.26 -27.20
CA LEU A 393 13.96 2.10 -27.18
C LEU A 393 14.19 1.28 -28.46
N PRO A 394 14.71 0.05 -28.38
CA PRO A 394 14.90 -0.79 -29.56
C PRO A 394 13.57 -1.10 -30.26
N GLY A 395 13.50 -0.89 -31.57
CA GLY A 395 12.32 -1.22 -32.39
C GLY A 395 11.16 -0.22 -32.32
N LYS A 396 11.38 0.96 -31.73
CA LYS A 396 10.45 2.11 -31.68
C LYS A 396 10.01 2.56 -33.07
#